data_AF-A0A2N6BIV6-F1
#
_entry.id   AF-A0A2N6BIV6-F1
#
_cell.length_a   1.000
_cell.length_b   1.000
_cell.length_c   1.000
_cell.angle_alpha   90.00
_cell.angle_beta   90.00
_cell.angle_gamma   90.00
#
_symmetry.space_group_name_H-M   'P 1'
#
loop_
_entity.id
_entity.type
_entity.pdbx_description
1 polymer ?
#
loop_
_entity_poly.entity_id
_entity_poly.type
_entity_poly.pdbx_seq_one_letter_code
_entity_poly.pdbx_strand_id
1 'polypeptide(L)'
;MRKLFYLTFLLLLSTATAFGGDSLFDEAAALLESGRYLEAGERFDQAIKGAPQLNDMAAQKYLAAAKIKFREGRVELAVSLLSSTVFYDPDLSGEAGDLLLEAAASLEDESLRGRIIHRAVKWAGRKRVSKGTVEWYEGRWGAAQRIRLENHGWVTLGEVGEGDLLRYISAAEVKERDGEYVRLLPEAVETPVSLNFSGEKTSLKFHMHKEPVTLYIWIFPAR
;
A
#
# COMPACT_ATOMS: atom_id res chain seq x y z
N MET A 1 49.36 -36.41 -12.91
CA MET A 1 49.73 -34.98 -12.72
C MET A 1 48.74 -33.96 -13.32
N ARG A 2 47.97 -34.25 -14.39
CA ARG A 2 47.03 -33.27 -14.98
C ARG A 2 45.74 -32.98 -14.16
N LYS A 3 45.27 -33.90 -13.32
CA LYS A 3 44.03 -33.72 -12.53
C LYS A 3 44.19 -32.81 -11.30
N LEU A 4 45.40 -32.67 -10.75
CA LEU A 4 45.65 -31.81 -9.59
C LEU A 4 45.62 -30.32 -9.99
N PHE A 5 46.12 -29.99 -11.19
CA PHE A 5 46.15 -28.62 -11.72
C PHE A 5 44.76 -28.03 -11.99
N TYR A 6 43.80 -28.84 -12.46
CA TYR A 6 42.43 -28.37 -12.69
C TYR A 6 41.70 -28.06 -11.38
N LEU A 7 41.99 -28.79 -10.30
CA LEU A 7 41.36 -28.58 -9.00
C LEU A 7 41.87 -27.29 -8.33
N THR A 8 43.18 -27.01 -8.40
CA THR A 8 43.74 -25.75 -7.89
C THR A 8 43.30 -24.54 -8.72
N PHE A 9 43.13 -24.69 -10.04
CA PHE A 9 42.66 -23.61 -10.89
C PHE A 9 41.16 -23.31 -10.69
N LEU A 10 40.32 -24.33 -10.42
CA LEU A 10 38.92 -24.16 -10.03
C LEU A 10 38.77 -23.53 -8.63
N LEU A 11 39.63 -23.90 -7.68
CA LEU A 11 39.66 -23.29 -6.34
C LEU A 11 40.12 -21.82 -6.38
N LEU A 12 41.10 -21.47 -7.23
CA LEU A 12 41.55 -20.09 -7.41
C LEU A 12 40.53 -19.20 -8.17
N LEU A 13 39.74 -19.77 -9.09
CA LEU A 13 38.64 -19.04 -9.74
C LEU A 13 37.48 -18.77 -8.77
N SER A 14 37.24 -19.63 -7.78
CA SER A 14 36.18 -19.42 -6.78
C SER A 14 36.52 -18.37 -5.71
N THR A 15 37.79 -18.02 -5.52
CA THR A 15 38.21 -17.02 -4.51
C THR A 15 38.26 -15.59 -5.05
N ALA A 16 38.30 -15.40 -6.38
CA ALA A 16 38.38 -14.06 -6.98
C ALA A 16 37.03 -13.32 -7.02
N THR A 17 35.91 -14.03 -6.89
CA THR A 17 34.56 -13.43 -6.88
C THR A 17 34.10 -12.99 -5.48
N ALA A 18 34.79 -13.40 -4.41
CA ALA A 18 34.37 -13.13 -3.04
C ALA A 18 34.78 -11.73 -2.52
N PHE A 19 35.79 -11.08 -3.11
CA PHE A 19 36.35 -9.83 -2.55
C PHE A 19 35.81 -8.54 -3.19
N GLY A 20 35.02 -8.61 -4.26
CA GLY A 20 34.49 -7.41 -4.94
C GLY A 20 33.11 -6.95 -4.44
N GLY A 21 32.31 -7.86 -3.88
CA GLY A 21 30.93 -7.59 -3.48
C GLY A 21 30.81 -6.61 -2.31
N ASP A 22 31.63 -6.80 -1.27
CA ASP A 22 31.57 -6.01 -0.04
C ASP A 22 31.91 -4.53 -0.29
N SER A 23 32.95 -4.24 -1.09
CA SER A 23 33.32 -2.86 -1.42
C SER A 23 32.24 -2.13 -2.23
N LEU A 24 31.56 -2.81 -3.14
CA LEU A 24 30.46 -2.24 -3.92
C LEU A 24 29.22 -2.02 -3.05
N PHE A 25 28.98 -2.90 -2.09
CA PHE A 25 27.88 -2.79 -1.15
C PHE A 25 28.04 -1.58 -0.22
N ASP A 26 29.26 -1.35 0.28
CA ASP A 26 29.55 -0.18 1.11
C ASP A 26 29.42 1.13 0.32
N GLU A 27 29.87 1.15 -0.95
CA GLU A 27 29.64 2.29 -1.86
C GLU A 27 28.13 2.54 -2.06
N ALA A 28 27.35 1.48 -2.31
CA ALA A 28 25.91 1.57 -2.48
C ALA A 28 25.22 2.14 -1.22
N ALA A 29 25.62 1.69 -0.03
CA ALA A 29 25.10 2.19 1.23
C ALA A 29 25.41 3.69 1.42
N ALA A 30 26.62 4.14 1.11
CA ALA A 30 26.99 5.56 1.19
C ALA A 30 26.21 6.42 0.17
N LEU A 31 25.97 5.91 -1.04
CA LEU A 31 25.12 6.56 -2.04
C LEU A 31 23.66 6.67 -1.56
N LEU A 32 23.14 5.62 -0.92
CA LEU A 32 21.79 5.62 -0.35
C LEU A 32 21.65 6.69 0.74
N GLU A 33 22.61 6.74 1.67
CA GLU A 33 22.63 7.69 2.78
C GLU A 33 22.76 9.15 2.30
N SER A 34 23.50 9.38 1.22
CA SER A 34 23.63 10.69 0.56
C SER A 34 22.44 11.07 -0.33
N GLY A 35 21.44 10.19 -0.47
CA GLY A 35 20.23 10.45 -1.25
C GLY A 35 20.36 10.23 -2.76
N ARG A 36 21.45 9.61 -3.22
CA ARG A 36 21.68 9.23 -4.62
C ARG A 36 21.05 7.87 -4.92
N TYR A 37 19.72 7.79 -4.80
CA TYR A 37 18.97 6.52 -4.77
C TYR A 37 19.11 5.65 -6.01
N LEU A 38 19.16 6.26 -7.21
CA LEU A 38 19.30 5.53 -8.46
C LEU A 38 20.66 4.84 -8.54
N GLU A 39 21.72 5.60 -8.26
CA GLU A 39 23.09 5.09 -8.27
C GLU A 39 23.32 4.06 -7.16
N ALA A 40 22.73 4.28 -5.98
CA ALA A 40 22.73 3.29 -4.91
C ALA A 40 22.15 1.95 -5.38
N GLY A 41 21.01 1.97 -6.09
CA GLY A 41 20.38 0.76 -6.64
C GLY A 41 21.28 0.05 -7.64
N GLU A 42 21.90 0.79 -8.57
CA GLU A 42 22.84 0.22 -9.53
C GLU A 42 24.05 -0.45 -8.86
N ARG A 43 24.57 0.14 -7.78
CA ARG A 43 25.67 -0.43 -7.00
C ARG A 43 25.25 -1.64 -6.18
N PHE A 44 24.07 -1.60 -5.55
CA PHE A 44 23.51 -2.79 -4.89
C PHE A 44 23.35 -3.93 -5.87
N ASP A 45 22.78 -3.69 -7.06
CA ASP A 45 22.61 -4.71 -8.09
C ASP A 45 23.96 -5.30 -8.54
N GLN A 46 25.00 -4.48 -8.66
CA GLN A 46 26.36 -4.95 -8.98
C GLN A 46 26.96 -5.80 -7.85
N ALA A 47 26.80 -5.37 -6.59
CA ALA A 47 27.27 -6.11 -5.43
C ALA A 47 26.57 -7.47 -5.31
N ILE A 48 25.24 -7.49 -5.46
CA ILE A 48 24.39 -8.69 -5.36
C ILE A 48 24.69 -9.68 -6.49
N LYS A 49 25.05 -9.22 -7.69
CA LYS A 49 25.51 -10.11 -8.77
C LYS A 49 26.76 -10.91 -8.39
N GLY A 50 27.66 -10.32 -7.61
CA GLY A 50 28.86 -11.00 -7.10
C GLY A 50 28.61 -11.83 -5.84
N ALA A 51 27.69 -11.37 -5.00
CA ALA A 51 27.35 -11.97 -3.71
C ALA A 51 25.84 -11.92 -3.45
N PRO A 52 25.06 -12.90 -3.96
CA PRO A 52 23.60 -12.91 -3.86
C PRO A 52 23.04 -12.83 -2.44
N GLN A 53 23.81 -13.28 -1.43
CA GLN A 53 23.44 -13.19 -0.02
C GLN A 53 23.32 -11.75 0.51
N LEU A 54 23.83 -10.74 -0.22
CA LEU A 54 23.72 -9.33 0.14
C LEU A 54 22.33 -8.74 -0.11
N ASN A 55 21.45 -9.49 -0.78
CA ASN A 55 20.11 -9.06 -1.17
C ASN A 55 19.27 -8.61 0.04
N ASP A 56 19.21 -9.43 1.09
CA ASP A 56 18.46 -9.11 2.32
C ASP A 56 19.07 -7.89 3.02
N MET A 57 20.39 -7.74 3.00
CA MET A 57 21.07 -6.57 3.56
C MET A 57 20.71 -5.29 2.81
N ALA A 58 20.65 -5.33 1.48
CA ALA A 58 20.21 -4.19 0.67
C ALA A 58 18.76 -3.81 1.00
N ALA A 59 17.87 -4.79 1.12
CA ALA A 59 16.48 -4.57 1.52
C ALA A 59 16.38 -3.85 2.87
N GLN A 60 17.14 -4.32 3.87
CA GLN A 60 17.19 -3.69 5.20
C GLN A 60 17.71 -2.25 5.17
N LYS A 61 18.69 -1.94 4.31
CA LYS A 61 19.18 -0.57 4.10
C LYS A 61 18.09 0.34 3.54
N TYR A 62 17.35 -0.11 2.51
CA TYR A 62 16.21 0.63 1.96
C TYR A 62 15.08 0.83 2.97
N LEU A 63 14.78 -0.19 3.78
CA LEU A 63 13.76 -0.12 4.83
C LEU A 63 14.12 0.92 5.90
N ALA A 64 15.38 0.92 6.36
CA ALA A 64 15.87 1.90 7.31
C ALA A 64 15.79 3.33 6.75
N ALA A 65 16.21 3.52 5.49
CA ALA A 65 16.09 4.80 4.80
C ALA A 65 14.62 5.25 4.67
N ALA A 66 13.70 4.35 4.32
CA ALA A 66 12.27 4.66 4.23
C ALA A 66 11.70 5.16 5.56
N LYS A 67 12.03 4.50 6.68
CA LYS A 67 11.62 4.92 8.04
C LYS A 67 12.12 6.33 8.37
N ILE A 68 13.35 6.66 7.98
CA ILE A 68 13.88 8.03 8.15
C ILE A 68 13.07 9.03 7.31
N LYS A 69 12.78 8.69 6.04
CA LYS A 69 12.04 9.59 5.14
C LYS A 69 10.59 9.83 5.56
N PHE A 70 9.94 8.86 6.20
CA PHE A 70 8.65 9.11 6.86
C PHE A 70 8.76 10.14 7.97
N ARG A 71 9.75 10.03 8.87
CA ARG A 71 9.96 11.00 9.95
C ARG A 71 10.30 12.41 9.44
N GLU A 72 10.94 12.51 8.27
CA GLU A 72 11.20 13.78 7.59
C GLU A 72 9.97 14.35 6.84
N GLY A 73 8.82 13.66 6.85
CA GLY A 73 7.63 14.04 6.09
C GLY A 73 7.76 13.83 4.57
N ARG A 74 8.82 13.18 4.10
CA ARG A 74 9.09 12.90 2.68
C ARG A 74 8.41 11.61 2.25
N VAL A 75 7.08 11.62 2.32
CA VAL A 75 6.24 10.42 2.20
C VAL A 75 6.39 9.71 0.85
N GLU A 76 6.32 10.42 -0.28
CA GLU A 76 6.42 9.79 -1.61
C GLU A 76 7.79 9.12 -1.84
N LEU A 77 8.85 9.73 -1.31
CA LEU A 77 10.18 9.13 -1.34
C LEU A 77 10.24 7.88 -0.46
N ALA A 78 9.68 7.92 0.75
CA ALA A 78 9.61 6.76 1.62
C ALA A 78 8.87 5.59 0.96
N VAL A 79 7.74 5.84 0.29
CA VAL A 79 7.01 4.82 -0.50
C VAL A 79 7.88 4.22 -1.61
N SER A 80 8.69 5.04 -2.27
CA SER A 80 9.61 4.58 -3.32
C SER A 80 10.71 3.67 -2.74
N LEU A 81 11.28 4.04 -1.60
CA LEU A 81 12.27 3.22 -0.88
C LEU A 81 11.68 1.90 -0.36
N LEU A 82 10.42 1.89 0.09
CA LEU A 82 9.72 0.66 0.42
C LEU A 82 9.51 -0.25 -0.80
N SER A 83 9.33 0.32 -2.00
CA SER A 83 9.25 -0.48 -3.21
C SER A 83 10.58 -1.19 -3.50
N SER A 84 11.72 -0.52 -3.28
CA SER A 84 13.04 -1.13 -3.35
C SER A 84 13.26 -2.18 -2.26
N THR A 85 12.75 -1.94 -1.04
CA THR A 85 12.79 -2.92 0.06
C THR A 85 12.14 -4.24 -0.34
N VAL A 86 10.90 -4.19 -0.82
CA VAL A 86 10.13 -5.38 -1.24
C VAL A 86 10.68 -6.00 -2.53
N PHE A 87 11.37 -5.21 -3.37
CA PHE A 87 12.04 -5.72 -4.55
C PHE A 87 13.21 -6.65 -4.18
N TYR A 88 14.06 -6.21 -3.26
CA TYR A 88 15.19 -7.01 -2.81
C TYR A 88 14.72 -8.14 -1.88
N ASP A 89 13.87 -7.88 -0.90
CA ASP A 89 13.33 -8.91 0.00
C ASP A 89 11.79 -8.89 0.03
N PRO A 90 11.14 -9.78 -0.73
CA PRO A 90 9.68 -9.89 -0.75
C PRO A 90 9.05 -10.26 0.61
N ASP A 91 9.79 -10.90 1.52
CA ASP A 91 9.25 -11.29 2.83
C ASP A 91 8.99 -10.04 3.71
N LEU A 92 9.66 -8.93 3.41
CA LEU A 92 9.41 -7.63 4.03
C LEU A 92 8.15 -6.93 3.51
N SER A 93 7.37 -7.52 2.59
CA SER A 93 6.13 -6.89 2.12
C SER A 93 5.14 -6.63 3.25
N GLY A 94 5.05 -7.53 4.23
CA GLY A 94 4.18 -7.33 5.38
C GLY A 94 4.54 -6.06 6.16
N GLU A 95 5.82 -5.90 6.52
CA GLU A 95 6.33 -4.75 7.26
C GLU A 95 6.24 -3.45 6.45
N ALA A 96 6.60 -3.50 5.15
CA ALA A 96 6.44 -2.35 4.26
C ALA A 96 4.98 -1.91 4.15
N GLY A 97 4.05 -2.86 4.10
CA GLY A 97 2.62 -2.61 4.14
C GLY A 97 2.18 -1.92 5.43
N ASP A 98 2.67 -2.39 6.58
CA ASP A 98 2.33 -1.81 7.89
C ASP A 98 2.87 -0.38 8.03
N LEU A 99 4.09 -0.10 7.55
CA LEU A 99 4.64 1.27 7.52
C LEU A 99 3.83 2.22 6.63
N LEU A 100 3.32 1.75 5.49
CA LEU A 100 2.42 2.57 4.66
C LEU A 100 1.11 2.87 5.39
N LEU A 101 0.56 1.91 6.14
CA LEU A 101 -0.65 2.12 6.92
C LEU A 101 -0.44 3.12 8.06
N GLU A 102 0.70 3.02 8.77
CA GLU A 102 1.08 3.98 9.80
C GLU A 102 1.23 5.39 9.22
N ALA A 103 1.94 5.53 8.09
CA ALA A 103 2.09 6.80 7.42
C ALA A 103 0.72 7.37 6.98
N ALA A 104 -0.12 6.55 6.35
CA ALA A 104 -1.46 6.94 5.91
C ALA A 104 -2.36 7.38 7.07
N ALA A 105 -2.20 6.79 8.26
CA ALA A 105 -2.98 7.18 9.43
C ALA A 105 -2.68 8.61 9.91
N SER A 106 -1.47 9.11 9.66
CA SER A 106 -1.03 10.45 10.06
C SER A 106 -1.33 11.55 9.04
N LEU A 107 -1.80 11.19 7.83
CA LEU A 107 -2.05 12.15 6.76
C LEU A 107 -3.42 12.78 6.85
N GLU A 108 -3.47 14.10 6.66
CA GLU A 108 -4.72 14.85 6.48
C GLU A 108 -5.18 14.93 5.03
N ASP A 109 -4.24 14.88 4.07
CA ASP A 109 -4.52 14.91 2.64
C ASP A 109 -5.09 13.57 2.18
N GLU A 110 -6.41 13.54 1.93
CA GLU A 110 -7.14 12.36 1.45
C GLU A 110 -6.60 11.83 0.11
N SER A 111 -6.10 12.70 -0.77
CA SER A 111 -5.55 12.30 -2.08
C SER A 111 -4.21 11.59 -1.92
N LEU A 112 -3.28 12.14 -1.13
CA LEU A 112 -2.00 11.49 -0.86
C LEU A 112 -2.20 10.18 -0.08
N ARG A 113 -3.10 10.19 0.91
CA ARG A 113 -3.48 9.01 1.67
C ARG A 113 -4.01 7.88 0.76
N GLY A 114 -4.91 8.21 -0.16
CA GLY A 114 -5.44 7.28 -1.16
C GLY A 114 -4.35 6.61 -2.00
N ARG A 115 -3.33 7.36 -2.44
CA ARG A 115 -2.20 6.80 -3.21
C ARG A 115 -1.37 5.80 -2.39
N ILE A 116 -1.11 6.13 -1.13
CA ILE A 116 -0.35 5.26 -0.21
C ILE A 116 -1.12 3.99 0.08
N ILE A 117 -2.41 4.12 0.34
CA ILE A 117 -3.26 3.00 0.69
C ILE A 117 -3.43 2.05 -0.49
N HIS A 118 -3.61 2.58 -1.70
CA HIS A 118 -3.61 1.76 -2.91
C HIS A 118 -2.36 0.87 -3.00
N ARG A 119 -1.19 1.41 -2.64
CA ARG A 119 0.05 0.62 -2.61
C ARG A 119 0.09 -0.36 -1.43
N ALA A 120 -0.41 0.05 -0.25
CA ALA A 120 -0.50 -0.79 0.93
C ALA A 120 -1.36 -2.04 0.71
N VAL A 121 -2.40 -1.98 -0.15
CA VAL A 121 -3.24 -3.14 -0.48
C VAL A 121 -2.39 -4.30 -1.03
N LYS A 122 -1.38 -4.01 -1.84
CA LYS A 122 -0.50 -5.03 -2.44
C LYS A 122 0.36 -5.75 -1.38
N TRP A 123 0.71 -5.06 -0.30
CA TRP A 123 1.74 -5.48 0.65
C TRP A 123 1.17 -5.92 2.00
N ALA A 124 0.22 -5.15 2.55
CA ALA A 124 -0.50 -5.47 3.78
C ALA A 124 -1.71 -6.39 3.52
N GLY A 125 -2.28 -6.35 2.32
CA GLY A 125 -3.49 -7.10 1.99
C GLY A 125 -4.78 -6.39 2.43
N ARG A 126 -5.84 -6.60 1.65
CA ARG A 126 -7.12 -5.87 1.73
C ARG A 126 -7.71 -5.77 3.13
N LYS A 127 -7.73 -6.88 3.88
CA LYS A 127 -8.35 -6.92 5.22
C LYS A 127 -7.71 -5.93 6.20
N ARG A 128 -6.38 -5.85 6.22
CA ARG A 128 -5.64 -4.91 7.09
C ARG A 128 -5.90 -3.47 6.67
N VAL A 129 -5.83 -3.20 5.37
CA VAL A 129 -6.10 -1.87 4.82
C VAL A 129 -7.53 -1.42 5.15
N SER A 130 -8.55 -2.23 4.87
CA SER A 130 -9.95 -1.88 5.15
C SER A 130 -10.17 -1.56 6.63
N LYS A 131 -9.53 -2.30 7.54
CA LYS A 131 -9.61 -2.02 8.98
C LYS A 131 -9.01 -0.64 9.29
N GLY A 132 -7.77 -0.38 8.87
CA GLY A 132 -7.10 0.89 9.15
C GLY A 132 -7.78 2.10 8.49
N THR A 133 -8.37 1.91 7.30
CA THR A 133 -9.14 2.98 6.65
C THR A 133 -10.44 3.30 7.38
N VAL A 134 -11.18 2.28 7.84
CA VAL A 134 -12.36 2.50 8.68
C VAL A 134 -11.99 3.25 9.96
N GLU A 135 -10.93 2.83 10.66
CA GLU A 135 -10.45 3.49 11.88
C GLU A 135 -10.09 4.97 11.63
N TRP A 136 -9.44 5.27 10.51
CA TRP A 136 -9.09 6.65 10.14
C TRP A 136 -10.34 7.53 9.92
N TYR A 137 -11.32 7.04 9.14
CA TYR A 137 -12.54 7.79 8.88
C TYR A 137 -13.43 7.91 10.12
N GLU A 138 -13.52 6.87 10.96
CA GLU A 138 -14.25 6.92 12.22
C GLU A 138 -13.64 7.95 13.19
N GLY A 139 -12.32 8.09 13.21
CA GLY A 139 -11.63 9.14 13.97
C GLY A 139 -11.95 10.56 13.49
N ARG A 140 -12.25 10.74 12.19
CA ARG A 140 -12.51 12.05 11.57
C ARG A 140 -13.98 12.46 11.64
N TRP A 141 -14.90 11.51 11.45
CA TRP A 141 -16.33 11.78 11.27
C TRP A 141 -17.24 11.11 12.29
N GLY A 142 -16.67 10.38 13.25
CA GLY A 142 -17.42 9.56 14.19
C GLY A 142 -17.75 8.18 13.63
N ALA A 143 -18.43 7.37 14.45
CA ALA A 143 -18.70 5.97 14.12
C ALA A 143 -19.52 5.81 12.84
N ALA A 144 -19.10 4.88 11.98
CA ALA A 144 -19.83 4.54 10.76
C ALA A 144 -21.09 3.74 11.09
N GLN A 145 -22.15 3.91 10.29
CA GLN A 145 -23.21 2.91 10.23
C GLN A 145 -22.66 1.66 9.53
N ARG A 146 -22.68 0.53 10.25
CA ARG A 146 -22.20 -0.76 9.75
C ARG A 146 -23.37 -1.58 9.25
N ILE A 147 -23.41 -1.85 7.95
CA ILE A 147 -24.49 -2.60 7.34
C ILE A 147 -23.93 -3.87 6.71
N ARG A 148 -24.43 -5.01 7.17
CA ARG A 148 -24.08 -6.31 6.60
C ARG A 148 -25.12 -6.69 5.56
N LEU A 149 -24.67 -6.83 4.32
CA LEU A 149 -25.47 -7.36 3.22
C LEU A 149 -25.21 -8.87 3.14
N GLU A 150 -26.21 -9.70 3.44
CA GLU A 150 -26.05 -11.16 3.48
C GLU A 150 -26.72 -11.86 2.27
N ASN A 151 -27.75 -11.23 1.68
CA ASN A 151 -28.54 -11.81 0.61
C ASN A 151 -28.41 -10.98 -0.68
N HIS A 152 -28.47 -11.66 -1.83
CA HIS A 152 -28.58 -11.00 -3.12
C HIS A 152 -29.87 -10.18 -3.19
N GLY A 153 -29.78 -8.95 -3.70
CA GLY A 153 -30.91 -8.04 -3.85
C GLY A 153 -30.58 -6.61 -3.46
N TRP A 154 -31.61 -5.77 -3.51
CA TRP A 154 -31.54 -4.37 -3.11
C TRP A 154 -31.80 -4.24 -1.61
N VAL A 155 -30.91 -3.56 -0.90
CA VAL A 155 -31.09 -3.22 0.52
C VAL A 155 -31.17 -1.71 0.67
N THR A 156 -32.23 -1.24 1.34
CA THR A 156 -32.40 0.18 1.69
C THR A 156 -31.52 0.51 2.89
N LEU A 157 -30.63 1.49 2.74
CA LEU A 157 -29.63 1.86 3.75
C LEU A 157 -30.01 3.10 4.55
N GLY A 158 -30.94 3.91 4.03
CA GLY A 158 -31.44 5.13 4.66
C GLY A 158 -32.21 6.00 3.68
N GLU A 159 -32.62 7.17 4.15
CA GLU A 159 -33.16 8.25 3.31
C GLU A 159 -32.10 9.34 3.16
N VAL A 160 -31.95 9.86 1.95
CA VAL A 160 -31.05 10.96 1.60
C VAL A 160 -31.84 12.01 0.83
N GLY A 161 -31.62 13.29 1.15
CA GLY A 161 -32.33 14.43 0.58
C GLY A 161 -31.40 15.50 0.03
N GLU A 162 -31.99 16.56 -0.53
CA GLU A 162 -31.25 17.64 -1.18
C GLU A 162 -30.11 18.20 -0.30
N GLY A 163 -28.89 18.19 -0.85
CA GLY A 163 -27.69 18.71 -0.18
C GLY A 163 -27.05 17.76 0.84
N ASP A 164 -27.65 16.59 1.11
CA ASP A 164 -27.00 15.57 1.94
C ASP A 164 -25.75 15.04 1.23
N LEU A 165 -24.69 14.82 2.01
CA LEU A 165 -23.44 14.22 1.55
C LEU A 165 -23.34 12.78 2.07
N LEU A 166 -23.31 11.81 1.16
CA LEU A 166 -22.98 10.43 1.50
C LEU A 166 -21.47 10.22 1.41
N ARG A 167 -20.90 9.46 2.36
CA ARG A 167 -19.58 8.83 2.24
C ARG A 167 -19.68 7.37 2.66
N TYR A 168 -18.99 6.47 1.97
CA TYR A 168 -19.02 5.07 2.32
C TYR A 168 -17.74 4.33 1.93
N ILE A 169 -17.50 3.18 2.59
CA ILE A 169 -16.40 2.25 2.31
C ILE A 169 -17.01 0.85 2.14
N SER A 170 -16.58 0.15 1.10
CA SER A 170 -16.98 -1.22 0.81
C SER A 170 -15.78 -2.06 0.42
N ALA A 171 -15.73 -3.31 0.89
CA ALA A 171 -14.75 -4.29 0.43
C ALA A 171 -15.15 -4.97 -0.90
N ALA A 172 -16.40 -4.78 -1.36
CA ALA A 172 -16.94 -5.40 -2.57
C ALA A 172 -17.54 -4.36 -3.52
N GLU A 173 -17.71 -4.76 -4.79
CA GLU A 173 -18.42 -3.96 -5.78
C GLU A 173 -19.92 -3.87 -5.42
N VAL A 174 -20.48 -2.67 -5.45
CA VAL A 174 -21.91 -2.43 -5.16
C VAL A 174 -22.49 -1.49 -6.21
N LYS A 175 -23.78 -1.66 -6.52
CA LYS A 175 -24.50 -0.78 -7.46
C LYS A 175 -25.55 0.05 -6.75
N GLU A 176 -25.68 1.29 -7.19
CA GLU A 176 -26.76 2.22 -6.84
C GLU A 176 -27.87 2.15 -7.89
N ARG A 177 -29.11 2.48 -7.50
CA ARG A 177 -30.25 2.63 -8.40
C ARG A 177 -30.64 4.11 -8.43
N ASP A 178 -30.84 4.66 -9.64
CA ASP A 178 -31.40 5.99 -9.93
C ASP A 178 -30.42 7.19 -10.01
N GLY A 179 -29.15 6.98 -10.34
CA GLY A 179 -28.24 8.08 -10.73
C GLY A 179 -26.78 7.67 -10.89
N GLU A 180 -26.39 7.32 -12.11
CA GLU A 180 -25.04 6.87 -12.55
C GLU A 180 -24.49 5.55 -11.98
N TYR A 181 -23.67 4.88 -12.80
CA TYR A 181 -22.91 3.70 -12.37
C TYR A 181 -21.81 4.14 -11.40
N VAL A 182 -22.02 4.00 -10.09
CA VAL A 182 -20.88 4.04 -9.16
C VAL A 182 -20.22 2.67 -9.17
N ARG A 183 -19.28 2.46 -10.09
CA ARG A 183 -18.42 1.28 -10.06
C ARG A 183 -17.48 1.41 -8.87
N LEU A 184 -17.86 0.77 -7.77
CA LEU A 184 -16.95 0.56 -6.68
C LEU A 184 -15.88 -0.41 -7.14
N LEU A 185 -14.72 0.12 -7.50
CA LEU A 185 -13.58 -0.72 -7.80
C LEU A 185 -13.29 -1.57 -6.56
N PRO A 186 -12.94 -2.86 -6.71
CA PRO A 186 -12.48 -3.68 -5.60
C PRO A 186 -11.29 -3.03 -4.86
N GLU A 187 -10.61 -2.07 -5.51
CA GLU A 187 -9.47 -1.30 -5.01
C GLU A 187 -9.88 -0.03 -4.23
N ALA A 188 -11.17 0.32 -4.22
CA ALA A 188 -11.72 1.53 -3.61
C ALA A 188 -11.88 1.41 -2.10
N VAL A 189 -10.77 1.11 -1.42
CA VAL A 189 -10.74 1.17 0.05
C VAL A 189 -10.90 2.63 0.53
N GLU A 190 -10.70 3.63 -0.33
CA GLU A 190 -10.55 5.03 0.09
C GLU A 190 -11.20 6.09 -0.80
N THR A 191 -12.11 5.74 -1.70
CA THR A 191 -12.81 6.78 -2.47
C THR A 191 -14.16 7.05 -1.82
N PRO A 192 -14.24 8.02 -0.89
CA PRO A 192 -15.54 8.50 -0.45
C PRO A 192 -16.20 9.12 -1.68
N VAL A 193 -17.25 8.44 -2.17
CA VAL A 193 -18.06 8.99 -3.25
C VAL A 193 -19.02 9.97 -2.63
N SER A 194 -18.75 11.25 -2.83
CA SER A 194 -19.66 12.33 -2.48
C SER A 194 -20.84 12.32 -3.44
N LEU A 195 -21.97 11.79 -3.00
CA LEU A 195 -23.23 11.94 -3.71
C LEU A 195 -23.95 13.17 -3.16
N ASN A 196 -24.31 14.08 -4.06
CA ASN A 196 -25.19 15.19 -3.76
C ASN A 196 -26.56 14.84 -4.33
N PHE A 197 -27.55 14.76 -3.45
CA PHE A 197 -28.92 14.49 -3.87
C PHE A 197 -29.64 15.82 -4.16
N SER A 198 -30.66 15.77 -5.01
CA SER A 198 -31.53 16.90 -5.35
C SER A 198 -32.99 16.46 -5.28
N GLY A 199 -33.86 17.29 -4.69
CA GLY A 199 -35.29 16.98 -4.58
C GLY A 199 -35.71 16.29 -3.27
N GLU A 200 -36.91 15.70 -3.29
CA GLU A 200 -37.49 15.02 -2.14
C GLU A 200 -36.64 13.85 -1.66
N LYS A 201 -36.75 13.49 -0.38
CA LYS A 201 -35.99 12.39 0.22
C LYS A 201 -36.19 11.09 -0.59
N THR A 202 -35.08 10.48 -0.98
CA THR A 202 -35.08 9.22 -1.72
C THR A 202 -34.46 8.10 -0.88
N SER A 203 -34.92 6.87 -1.09
CA SER A 203 -34.34 5.70 -0.44
C SER A 203 -33.02 5.34 -1.09
N LEU A 204 -31.93 5.43 -0.33
CA LEU A 204 -30.61 4.97 -0.75
C LEU A 204 -30.58 3.43 -0.79
N LYS A 205 -30.34 2.85 -1.97
CA LYS A 205 -30.38 1.39 -2.17
C LYS A 205 -29.08 0.88 -2.79
N PHE A 206 -28.58 -0.22 -2.25
CA PHE A 206 -27.37 -0.88 -2.71
C PHE A 206 -27.67 -2.32 -3.16
N HIS A 207 -27.07 -2.74 -4.27
CA HIS A 207 -27.20 -4.10 -4.79
C HIS A 207 -25.88 -4.88 -4.70
N MET A 208 -25.93 -6.02 -3.99
CA MET A 208 -24.79 -6.91 -3.78
C MET A 208 -24.63 -7.95 -4.90
N HIS A 209 -23.45 -7.98 -5.54
CA HIS A 209 -23.19 -8.89 -6.66
C HIS A 209 -22.59 -10.23 -6.27
N LYS A 210 -21.60 -10.28 -5.36
CA LYS A 210 -20.91 -11.52 -4.98
C LYS A 210 -20.45 -11.43 -3.52
N GLU A 211 -20.79 -12.45 -2.75
CA GLU A 211 -20.47 -12.68 -1.33
C GLU A 211 -21.04 -11.65 -0.34
N PRO A 212 -21.27 -12.04 0.93
CA PRO A 212 -21.68 -11.09 1.97
C PRO A 212 -20.65 -9.96 2.11
N VAL A 213 -21.14 -8.71 2.12
CA VAL A 213 -20.29 -7.52 2.27
C VAL A 213 -20.72 -6.69 3.48
N THR A 214 -19.74 -6.09 4.15
CA THR A 214 -19.97 -5.05 5.16
C THR A 214 -19.71 -3.69 4.55
N LEU A 215 -20.73 -2.84 4.57
CA LEU A 215 -20.65 -1.43 4.20
C LEU A 215 -20.45 -0.60 5.47
N TYR A 216 -19.57 0.39 5.38
CA TYR A 216 -19.38 1.43 6.40
C TYR A 216 -19.86 2.74 5.79
N ILE A 217 -20.82 3.40 6.43
CA ILE A 217 -21.54 4.53 5.83
C ILE A 217 -21.59 5.71 6.80
N TRP A 218 -21.38 6.91 6.25
CA TRP A 218 -21.61 8.19 6.88
C TRP A 218 -22.55 9.01 6.01
N ILE A 219 -23.62 9.51 6.59
CA ILE A 219 -24.54 10.45 5.94
C ILE A 219 -24.41 11.76 6.69
N PHE A 220 -24.00 12.81 5.99
CA PHE A 220 -23.89 14.16 6.52
C PHE A 220 -25.07 14.97 5.99
N PRO A 221 -26.07 15.30 6.82
CA PRO A 221 -27.21 16.07 6.37
C PRO A 221 -26.79 17.45 5.84
N ALA A 222 -27.53 17.95 4.84
CA ALA A 222 -27.42 19.34 4.41
C ALA A 222 -27.59 20.30 5.61
N ARG A 223 -26.81 21.39 5.63
CA ARG A 223 -26.93 22.44 6.65
C ARG A 223 -27.95 23.50 6.25
#